data_AF-A0A4Q2KZ09-F1
#
_entry.id   AF-A0A4Q2KZ09-F1
#
_cell.length_a   1.000
_cell.length_b   1.000
_cell.length_c   1.000
_cell.angle_alpha   90.00
_cell.angle_beta   90.00
_cell.angle_gamma   90.00
#
_symmetry.space_group_name_H-M   'P 1'
#
loop_
_entity.id
_entity.type
_entity.pdbx_description
1 polymer ?
#
loop_
_entity_poly.entity_id
_entity_poly.type
_entity_poly.pdbx_seq_one_letter_code
_entity_poly.pdbx_strand_id
1 'polypeptide(L)'
;MHTYRLTRRGRAIALLAAVVVALGWAIVFPTSPAAAATTLKTYSAPAGPEMSTDYTVRVRILGGSWVDLDEYRTRIGGPSRASWATFVSFDTDGPVELSVSHNLGTVSTMKVRPSAEGITAAVSGTTGTFTIAGPTKVVVDVNDNVDQDLMIFANPLETNVPSASDPNVIYYGPGFHDTGDITVPSGKTLYIAGGAVIRGGIIANDVSNVTIRGRGILYRPAGIGFQTHRSNGVTIDGIIVNGYGNANNGGYGVDIGASNNITVNNVVLFAYRKWTDGVDSMASTNVTVNDSFIRTGDDSIAIYGTRWDHVGSSNNFNVTNSVLMPGNAHPINVGTHGNPDVPDTINAITVSNVDILTHNPLSQVRSISLTASDSNLVTNVLFTDIRWEDVLVGKFLDIITYKNPGYGLSVGRGIDGVTVKNFSYTGPNNYTNDIYGNSATQMTKNIAFENLTINGQVATTAGAANVAIGNYTSNITFAAGSAPAIQSGSIYKLVNAHSNKVLGISGMSTANNAQAVQWADTGTADHEWMLTRLANGHYKLTNIHSGKVLGVSAMSTLDGAKAVQYSDNGTLDHEWQLVTSANGSYKFVNVYTSKVLGISGMSKADGADALQWNDTGTADHNWNLVFVR
;
A
#
# COMPACT_ATOMS: atom_id res chain seq x y z
N MET A 1 86.34 -42.17 2.64
CA MET A 1 86.17 -42.90 1.37
C MET A 1 84.77 -43.48 1.35
N HIS A 2 83.86 -43.03 0.47
CA HIS A 2 83.64 -43.61 -0.87
C HIS A 2 83.35 -45.13 -0.80
N THR A 3 82.29 -45.73 -1.33
CA THR A 3 81.17 -45.33 -2.21
C THR A 3 80.35 -46.61 -2.55
N TYR A 4 79.02 -46.49 -2.76
CA TYR A 4 78.13 -47.27 -3.68
C TYR A 4 78.10 -48.84 -3.64
N ARG A 5 77.03 -49.61 -3.94
CA ARG A 5 75.54 -49.58 -3.99
C ARG A 5 75.09 -50.99 -4.49
N LEU A 6 73.78 -51.32 -4.36
CA LEU A 6 72.94 -52.37 -5.02
C LEU A 6 72.82 -53.74 -4.27
N THR A 7 71.69 -54.47 -4.14
CA THR A 7 70.26 -54.30 -4.56
C THR A 7 69.32 -55.38 -3.95
N ARG A 8 68.02 -55.01 -3.75
CA ARG A 8 66.71 -55.76 -3.87
C ARG A 8 66.52 -57.07 -3.06
N ARG A 9 65.39 -57.39 -2.41
CA ARG A 9 63.93 -57.16 -2.64
C ARG A 9 63.12 -57.56 -1.36
N GLY A 10 61.94 -56.96 -1.09
CA GLY A 10 60.95 -57.51 -0.13
C GLY A 10 60.07 -56.45 0.60
N ARG A 11 58.75 -56.54 0.43
CA ARG A 11 57.62 -55.75 1.01
C ARG A 11 57.59 -55.81 2.57
N ALA A 12 56.86 -55.02 3.37
CA ALA A 12 56.19 -53.71 3.38
C ALA A 12 55.62 -53.50 4.84
N ILE A 13 55.29 -52.25 5.23
CA ILE A 13 54.38 -51.82 6.34
C ILE A 13 54.99 -51.86 7.77
N ALA A 14 54.92 -50.85 8.66
CA ALA A 14 54.44 -49.46 8.65
C ALA A 14 55.00 -48.72 9.89
N LEU A 15 55.16 -47.40 9.85
CA LEU A 15 54.95 -46.51 11.01
C LEU A 15 54.62 -45.10 10.52
N LEU A 16 53.55 -44.52 11.09
CA LEU A 16 52.98 -43.20 10.79
C LEU A 16 53.90 -42.05 11.26
N ALA A 17 54.10 -41.06 10.39
CA ALA A 17 54.33 -39.66 10.77
C ALA A 17 53.87 -38.76 9.61
N ALA A 18 52.75 -38.07 9.78
CA ALA A 18 52.23 -37.11 8.80
C ALA A 18 52.82 -35.72 9.08
N VAL A 19 53.63 -35.25 8.13
CA VAL A 19 54.09 -33.86 8.00
C VAL A 19 53.00 -33.10 7.27
N VAL A 20 52.44 -32.05 7.88
CA VAL A 20 51.54 -31.10 7.19
C VAL A 20 52.39 -29.99 6.57
N VAL A 21 52.41 -29.96 5.24
CA VAL A 21 52.95 -28.87 4.42
C VAL A 21 51.97 -27.70 4.48
N ALA A 22 52.45 -26.54 4.92
CA ALA A 22 51.70 -25.29 4.87
C ALA A 22 51.62 -24.80 3.41
N LEU A 23 50.47 -25.01 2.77
CA LEU A 23 50.06 -24.29 1.56
C LEU A 23 49.15 -23.15 2.01
N GLY A 24 49.64 -21.91 1.88
CA GLY A 24 48.86 -20.71 2.12
C GLY A 24 47.72 -20.61 1.12
N TRP A 25 46.52 -20.99 1.54
CA TRP A 25 45.29 -20.61 0.86
C TRP A 25 44.81 -19.32 1.52
N ALA A 26 44.93 -18.21 0.79
CA ALA A 26 44.19 -17.01 1.13
C ALA A 26 42.70 -17.37 0.99
N ILE A 27 42.03 -17.56 2.13
CA ILE A 27 40.58 -17.67 2.17
C ILE A 27 40.05 -16.28 1.86
N VAL A 28 39.74 -16.06 0.59
CA VAL A 28 38.92 -14.94 0.16
C VAL A 28 37.52 -15.24 0.69
N PHE A 29 37.14 -14.58 1.78
CA PHE A 29 35.74 -14.58 2.19
C PHE A 29 34.94 -13.96 1.05
N PRO A 30 33.84 -14.60 0.58
CA PRO A 30 32.92 -13.89 -0.28
C PRO A 30 32.44 -12.67 0.52
N THR A 31 32.77 -11.48 0.04
CA THR A 31 32.09 -10.27 0.49
C THR A 31 30.61 -10.57 0.35
N SER A 32 29.84 -10.42 1.44
CA SER A 32 28.39 -10.32 1.34
C SER A 32 28.08 -9.42 0.14
N PRO A 33 27.18 -9.80 -0.78
CA PRO A 33 26.84 -8.89 -1.87
C PRO A 33 26.49 -7.56 -1.20
N ALA A 34 27.19 -6.50 -1.59
CA ALA A 34 26.77 -5.16 -1.20
C ALA A 34 25.28 -5.08 -1.49
N ALA A 35 24.47 -4.57 -0.55
CA ALA A 35 23.07 -4.27 -0.85
C ALA A 35 23.05 -3.60 -2.22
N ALA A 36 22.33 -4.18 -3.18
CA ALA A 36 22.36 -3.70 -4.55
C ALA A 36 22.11 -2.19 -4.51
N ALA A 37 22.98 -1.42 -5.16
CA ALA A 37 22.85 0.03 -5.16
C ALA A 37 21.45 0.39 -5.68
N THR A 38 20.75 1.28 -4.98
CA THR A 38 19.44 1.76 -5.42
C THR A 38 19.51 2.16 -6.89
N THR A 39 18.61 1.63 -7.69
CA THR A 39 18.43 2.00 -9.08
C THR A 39 17.38 3.09 -9.16
N LEU A 40 17.69 4.17 -9.87
CA LEU A 40 16.75 5.25 -10.18
C LEU A 40 16.64 5.38 -11.70
N LYS A 41 15.42 5.37 -12.23
CA LYS A 41 15.15 5.54 -13.66
C LYS A 41 14.13 6.66 -13.88
N THR A 42 14.52 7.66 -14.67
CA THR A 42 13.65 8.77 -15.07
C THR A 42 13.30 8.67 -16.54
N TYR A 43 12.24 9.36 -16.95
CA TYR A 43 11.70 9.32 -18.30
C TYR A 43 11.48 10.74 -18.81
N SER A 44 12.11 11.09 -19.92
CA SER A 44 11.91 12.41 -20.52
C SER A 44 10.55 12.52 -21.20
N ALA A 45 9.88 13.65 -20.99
CA ALA A 45 8.66 14.00 -21.68
C ALA A 45 8.93 14.27 -23.17
N PRO A 46 8.14 13.71 -24.10
CA PRO A 46 8.22 14.10 -25.50
C PRO A 46 7.62 15.49 -25.71
N ALA A 47 7.90 16.11 -26.85
CA ALA A 47 7.15 17.31 -27.26
C ALA A 47 5.67 16.95 -27.56
N GLY A 48 4.71 17.74 -27.08
CA GLY A 48 3.28 17.53 -27.34
C GLY A 48 2.34 17.62 -26.13
N PRO A 49 2.57 16.89 -25.02
CA PRO A 49 1.76 17.03 -23.82
C PRO A 49 1.98 18.40 -23.17
N GLU A 50 0.99 18.85 -22.42
CA GLU A 50 1.08 20.09 -21.66
C GLU A 50 1.93 19.90 -20.41
N MET A 51 2.95 20.74 -20.26
CA MET A 51 3.87 20.73 -19.12
C MET A 51 3.50 21.84 -18.12
N SER A 52 3.86 21.64 -16.86
CA SER A 52 3.67 22.59 -15.78
C SER A 52 4.98 23.31 -15.47
N THR A 53 4.89 24.53 -14.96
CA THR A 53 6.04 25.29 -14.43
C THR A 53 5.84 25.65 -12.95
N ASP A 54 4.75 25.17 -12.36
CA ASP A 54 4.32 25.54 -11.01
C ASP A 54 5.28 24.98 -9.95
N TYR A 55 5.97 23.89 -10.28
CA TYR A 55 6.97 23.23 -9.48
C TYR A 55 8.24 22.97 -10.30
N THR A 56 9.36 22.82 -9.60
CA THR A 56 10.58 22.17 -10.11
C THR A 56 10.91 21.01 -9.19
N VAL A 57 10.98 19.80 -9.73
CA VAL A 57 11.18 18.58 -8.96
C VAL A 57 12.47 17.90 -9.39
N ARG A 58 13.33 17.62 -8.41
CA ARG A 58 14.57 16.87 -8.61
C ARG A 58 14.55 15.62 -7.75
N VAL A 59 15.15 14.54 -8.24
CA VAL A 59 15.29 13.28 -7.52
C VAL A 59 16.74 12.80 -7.56
N ARG A 60 17.19 12.12 -6.52
CA ARG A 60 18.48 11.41 -6.52
C ARG A 60 18.44 10.16 -5.67
N ILE A 61 19.28 9.19 -6.00
CA ILE A 61 19.71 8.19 -5.03
C ILE A 61 20.47 8.90 -3.88
N LEU A 62 20.42 8.35 -2.67
CA LEU A 62 21.08 8.96 -1.51
C LEU A 62 22.58 9.19 -1.77
N GLY A 63 23.02 10.44 -1.61
CA GLY A 63 24.41 10.86 -1.90
C GLY A 63 24.77 10.99 -3.39
N GLY A 64 23.83 10.70 -4.30
CA GLY A 64 24.01 10.84 -5.74
C GLY A 64 23.85 12.27 -6.27
N SER A 65 23.92 12.39 -7.60
CA SER A 65 23.62 13.63 -8.32
C SER A 65 22.12 13.82 -8.49
N TRP A 66 21.66 15.08 -8.39
CA TRP A 66 20.29 15.45 -8.68
C TRP A 66 19.97 15.26 -10.17
N VAL A 67 18.81 14.67 -10.44
CA VAL A 67 18.21 14.53 -11.77
C VAL A 67 16.92 15.34 -11.79
N ASP A 68 16.78 16.25 -12.75
CA ASP A 68 15.54 16.98 -12.98
C ASP A 68 14.47 16.02 -13.54
N LEU A 69 13.24 16.18 -13.07
CA LEU A 69 12.06 15.49 -13.58
C LEU A 69 11.27 16.43 -14.50
N ASP A 70 10.50 15.85 -15.42
CA ASP A 70 9.59 16.60 -16.27
C ASP A 70 8.21 16.70 -15.61
N GLU A 71 7.77 17.92 -15.31
CA GLU A 71 6.49 18.21 -14.66
C GLU A 71 5.32 18.24 -15.64
N TYR A 72 4.50 17.20 -15.67
CA TYR A 72 3.30 17.15 -16.49
C TYR A 72 2.18 17.97 -15.86
N ARG A 73 1.38 18.62 -16.71
CA ARG A 73 0.16 19.31 -16.28
C ARG A 73 -1.06 18.42 -16.40
N THR A 74 -1.93 18.49 -15.40
CA THR A 74 -3.22 17.79 -15.37
C THR A 74 -4.33 18.68 -14.80
N ARG A 75 -5.59 18.26 -14.98
CA ARG A 75 -6.75 18.86 -14.33
C ARG A 75 -7.38 17.92 -13.34
N ILE A 76 -7.73 18.48 -12.19
CA ILE A 76 -8.23 17.80 -10.99
C ILE A 76 -9.46 18.52 -10.44
N GLY A 77 -10.09 17.93 -9.43
CA GLY A 77 -11.28 18.47 -8.78
C GLY A 77 -12.54 17.85 -9.37
N GLY A 78 -13.64 18.60 -9.33
CA GLY A 78 -14.95 18.13 -9.80
C GLY A 78 -15.58 19.07 -10.84
N PRO A 79 -16.74 18.69 -11.40
CA PRO A 79 -17.43 19.49 -12.42
C PRO A 79 -17.78 20.91 -11.96
N SER A 80 -18.00 21.11 -10.66
CA SER A 80 -18.28 22.41 -10.04
C SER A 80 -17.04 23.28 -9.85
N ARG A 81 -15.85 22.67 -9.77
CA ARG A 81 -14.57 23.38 -9.58
C ARG A 81 -13.40 22.51 -10.01
N ALA A 82 -12.83 22.87 -11.16
CA ALA A 82 -11.63 22.26 -11.72
C ALA A 82 -10.42 23.15 -11.44
N SER A 83 -9.30 22.53 -11.08
CA SER A 83 -8.05 23.22 -10.84
C SER A 83 -6.91 22.57 -11.63
N TRP A 84 -5.85 23.33 -11.87
CA TRP A 84 -4.62 22.81 -12.48
C TRP A 84 -3.75 22.20 -11.38
N ALA A 85 -3.20 21.03 -11.66
CA ALA A 85 -2.19 20.38 -10.82
C ALA A 85 -1.01 19.90 -11.65
N THR A 86 0.03 19.51 -10.92
CA THR A 86 1.28 19.02 -11.48
C THR A 86 1.50 17.58 -11.06
N PHE A 87 2.05 16.76 -11.95
CA PHE A 87 2.59 15.47 -11.53
C PHE A 87 3.93 15.13 -12.18
N VAL A 88 4.69 14.28 -11.51
CA VAL A 88 5.95 13.70 -12.01
C VAL A 88 5.93 12.19 -11.81
N SER A 89 6.73 11.46 -12.58
CA SER A 89 6.91 10.02 -12.39
C SER A 89 8.33 9.56 -12.70
N PHE A 90 8.78 8.57 -11.95
CA PHE A 90 10.06 7.88 -12.11
C PHE A 90 9.97 6.50 -11.47
N ASP A 91 10.97 5.65 -11.67
CA ASP A 91 11.04 4.34 -11.04
C ASP A 91 12.23 4.24 -10.08
N THR A 92 12.03 3.51 -8.98
CA THR A 92 13.09 3.18 -8.02
C THR A 92 12.87 1.79 -7.41
N ASP A 93 13.94 1.11 -6.97
CA ASP A 93 13.87 -0.12 -6.14
C ASP A 93 14.28 0.11 -4.68
N GLY A 94 14.57 1.36 -4.31
CA GLY A 94 15.06 1.71 -2.98
C GLY A 94 14.98 3.21 -2.68
N PRO A 95 15.64 3.66 -1.59
CA PRO A 95 15.48 5.02 -1.08
C PRO A 95 15.98 6.08 -2.04
N VAL A 96 15.19 7.14 -2.22
CA VAL A 96 15.56 8.33 -3.00
C VAL A 96 15.20 9.60 -2.24
N GLU A 97 15.99 10.64 -2.47
CA GLU A 97 15.72 11.99 -1.97
C GLU A 97 15.06 12.83 -3.05
N LEU A 98 14.04 13.59 -2.66
CA LEU A 98 13.31 14.53 -3.50
C LEU A 98 13.60 15.96 -3.05
N SER A 99 13.75 16.85 -4.03
CA SER A 99 13.77 18.30 -3.85
C SER A 99 12.62 18.88 -4.65
N VAL A 100 11.68 19.52 -3.96
CA VAL A 100 10.47 20.11 -4.53
C VAL A 100 10.52 21.61 -4.31
N SER A 101 10.75 22.38 -5.36
CA SER A 101 10.67 23.84 -5.34
C SER A 101 9.30 24.28 -5.86
N HIS A 102 8.59 25.11 -5.10
CA HIS A 102 7.35 25.75 -5.52
C HIS A 102 7.63 27.11 -6.16
N ASN A 103 7.15 27.33 -7.38
CA ASN A 103 7.53 28.47 -8.22
C ASN A 103 6.52 29.62 -8.21
N LEU A 104 5.37 29.46 -7.54
CA LEU A 104 4.26 30.43 -7.60
C LEU A 104 4.19 31.38 -6.41
N GLY A 105 5.04 31.20 -5.40
CA GLY A 105 5.02 32.08 -4.24
C GLY A 105 5.73 31.50 -3.02
N THR A 106 5.51 32.14 -1.87
CA THR A 106 6.12 31.76 -0.60
C THR A 106 5.59 30.42 -0.10
N VAL A 107 6.46 29.68 0.59
CA VAL A 107 6.10 28.41 1.24
C VAL A 107 6.13 28.61 2.75
N SER A 108 4.99 28.46 3.41
CA SER A 108 4.85 28.39 4.87
C SER A 108 4.75 26.95 5.36
N THR A 109 4.08 26.08 4.59
CA THR A 109 3.97 24.64 4.87
C THR A 109 4.16 23.83 3.59
N MET A 110 4.72 22.64 3.73
CA MET A 110 4.77 21.63 2.67
C MET A 110 4.46 20.27 3.30
N LYS A 111 3.25 19.76 3.05
CA LYS A 111 2.77 18.49 3.62
C LYS A 111 2.86 17.40 2.57
N VAL A 112 3.37 16.23 2.95
CA VAL A 112 3.40 15.04 2.10
C VAL A 112 2.31 14.08 2.59
N ARG A 113 1.43 13.66 1.68
CA ARG A 113 0.29 12.78 1.95
C ARG A 113 0.37 11.50 1.10
N PRO A 114 -0.16 10.37 1.58
CA PRO A 114 -0.84 10.19 2.87
C PRO A 114 0.11 10.31 4.06
N SER A 115 -0.37 10.86 5.18
CA SER A 115 0.40 11.04 6.42
C SER A 115 0.88 9.71 7.02
N ALA A 116 0.23 8.61 6.64
CA ALA A 116 0.62 7.25 6.99
C ALA A 116 2.04 6.87 6.53
N GLU A 117 2.57 7.52 5.50
CA GLU A 117 3.96 7.34 5.04
C GLU A 117 4.98 7.94 6.03
N GLY A 118 4.55 8.78 6.98
CA GLY A 118 5.43 9.39 7.97
C GLY A 118 6.47 10.37 7.38
N ILE A 119 6.26 10.84 6.15
CA ILE A 119 7.19 11.71 5.44
C ILE A 119 7.02 13.16 5.90
N THR A 120 8.12 13.76 6.36
CA THR A 120 8.18 15.18 6.71
C THR A 120 9.14 15.91 5.77
N ALA A 121 8.67 16.98 5.12
CA ALA A 121 9.50 17.83 4.28
C ALA A 121 10.30 18.84 5.12
N ALA A 122 11.62 18.85 4.96
CA ALA A 122 12.47 19.91 5.46
C ALA A 122 12.41 21.11 4.49
N VAL A 123 11.76 22.19 4.94
CA VAL A 123 11.51 23.39 4.12
C VAL A 123 12.60 24.44 4.31
N SER A 124 13.15 24.94 3.20
CA SER A 124 14.08 26.06 3.14
C SER A 124 13.73 26.98 1.96
N GLY A 125 13.36 28.22 2.27
CA GLY A 125 12.86 29.16 1.25
C GLY A 125 11.57 28.62 0.60
N THR A 126 11.60 28.43 -0.71
CA THR A 126 10.48 27.85 -1.49
C THR A 126 10.61 26.35 -1.74
N THR A 127 11.64 25.71 -1.17
CA THR A 127 11.99 24.31 -1.47
C THR A 127 11.80 23.43 -0.26
N GLY A 128 11.08 22.33 -0.42
CA GLY A 128 11.06 21.22 0.52
C GLY A 128 11.95 20.08 0.06
N THR A 129 12.60 19.42 1.01
CA THR A 129 13.41 18.22 0.76
C THR A 129 12.96 17.09 1.67
N PHE A 130 12.83 15.89 1.13
CA PHE A 130 12.45 14.70 1.89
C PHE A 130 12.91 13.43 1.20
N THR A 131 12.91 12.32 1.94
CA THR A 131 13.25 10.99 1.42
C THR A 131 12.00 10.13 1.37
N ILE A 132 11.89 9.32 0.31
CA ILE A 132 10.95 8.19 0.25
C ILE A 132 11.76 6.90 0.27
N ALA A 133 11.23 5.85 0.91
CA ALA A 133 11.96 4.61 1.16
C ALA A 133 12.07 3.70 -0.08
N GLY A 134 11.23 3.92 -1.08
CA GLY A 134 11.13 3.10 -2.28
C GLY A 134 9.95 3.54 -3.15
N PRO A 135 9.35 2.63 -3.93
CA PRO A 135 8.11 2.90 -4.65
C PRO A 135 7.01 3.39 -3.72
N THR A 136 6.45 4.56 -4.03
CA THR A 136 5.42 5.23 -3.23
C THR A 136 4.68 6.23 -4.12
N LYS A 137 3.38 6.45 -3.84
CA LYS A 137 2.56 7.45 -4.52
C LYS A 137 2.14 8.51 -3.50
N VAL A 138 2.64 9.73 -3.65
CA VAL A 138 2.41 10.81 -2.69
C VAL A 138 1.88 12.08 -3.33
N VAL A 139 1.19 12.88 -2.53
CA VAL A 139 0.73 14.23 -2.86
C VAL A 139 1.46 15.23 -1.96
N VAL A 140 1.92 16.33 -2.55
CA VAL A 140 2.57 17.43 -1.85
C VAL A 140 1.66 18.65 -1.90
N ASP A 141 1.13 19.03 -0.73
CA ASP A 141 0.36 20.26 -0.58
C ASP A 141 1.26 21.38 -0.07
N VAL A 142 1.29 22.49 -0.79
CA VAL A 142 1.99 23.71 -0.36
C VAL A 142 0.97 24.67 0.26
N ASN A 143 1.24 25.16 1.46
CA ASN A 143 0.38 26.10 2.18
C ASN A 143 -1.07 25.60 2.36
N ASP A 144 -1.23 24.28 2.54
CA ASP A 144 -2.52 23.59 2.62
C ASP A 144 -3.40 23.75 1.36
N ASN A 145 -2.80 24.15 0.23
CA ASN A 145 -3.48 24.30 -1.03
C ASN A 145 -3.60 22.97 -1.78
N VAL A 146 -4.74 22.32 -1.58
CA VAL A 146 -5.13 21.06 -2.25
C VAL A 146 -5.69 21.26 -3.67
N ASP A 147 -5.79 22.51 -4.15
CA ASP A 147 -6.24 22.84 -5.51
C ASP A 147 -5.09 22.93 -6.53
N GLN A 148 -3.85 23.04 -6.06
CA GLN A 148 -2.67 23.20 -6.92
C GLN A 148 -1.49 22.37 -6.39
N ASP A 149 -1.81 21.16 -5.96
CA ASP A 149 -0.85 20.23 -5.40
C ASP A 149 0.05 19.59 -6.48
N LEU A 150 1.12 18.97 -6.00
CA LEU A 150 2.04 18.17 -6.80
C LEU A 150 1.85 16.70 -6.46
N MET A 151 1.61 15.85 -7.45
CA MET A 151 1.60 14.39 -7.26
C MET A 151 2.91 13.76 -7.76
N ILE A 152 3.47 12.86 -6.97
CA ILE A 152 4.75 12.20 -7.26
C ILE A 152 4.52 10.69 -7.30
N PHE A 153 4.83 10.08 -8.45
CA PHE A 153 4.67 8.64 -8.67
C PHE A 153 6.04 7.97 -8.81
N ALA A 154 6.55 7.47 -7.68
CA ALA A 154 7.72 6.59 -7.67
C ALA A 154 7.25 5.15 -7.84
N ASN A 155 7.44 4.58 -9.04
CA ASN A 155 6.99 3.22 -9.32
C ASN A 155 8.09 2.19 -8.98
N PRO A 156 7.71 0.91 -8.81
CA PRO A 156 8.67 -0.18 -8.88
C PRO A 156 9.38 -0.19 -10.24
N LEU A 157 10.64 -0.61 -10.27
CA LEU A 157 11.36 -0.81 -11.53
C LEU A 157 10.57 -1.71 -12.47
N GLU A 158 10.47 -1.28 -13.72
CA GLU A 158 9.94 -2.15 -14.75
C GLU A 158 10.88 -3.33 -15.01
N THR A 159 10.37 -4.55 -14.88
CA THR A 159 11.07 -5.79 -15.19
C THR A 159 10.50 -6.45 -16.44
N ASN A 160 11.32 -7.18 -17.19
CA ASN A 160 10.91 -7.94 -18.38
C ASN A 160 10.26 -7.07 -19.47
N VAL A 161 10.90 -5.94 -19.82
CA VAL A 161 10.50 -5.11 -20.96
C VAL A 161 10.46 -5.96 -22.25
N PRO A 162 9.31 -6.06 -22.94
CA PRO A 162 9.20 -6.88 -24.14
C PRO A 162 10.00 -6.30 -25.31
N SER A 163 10.48 -7.16 -26.19
CA SER A 163 11.14 -6.73 -27.42
C SER A 163 10.14 -6.07 -28.37
N ALA A 164 10.51 -4.92 -28.95
CA ALA A 164 9.74 -4.27 -30.00
C ALA A 164 9.61 -5.12 -31.28
N SER A 165 10.48 -6.12 -31.47
CA SER A 165 10.43 -7.06 -32.60
C SER A 165 9.58 -8.30 -32.34
N ASP A 166 9.04 -8.48 -31.13
CA ASP A 166 8.18 -9.61 -30.81
C ASP A 166 6.84 -9.48 -31.57
N PRO A 167 6.45 -10.46 -32.41
CA PRO A 167 5.21 -10.39 -33.19
C PRO A 167 3.93 -10.37 -32.32
N ASN A 168 4.02 -10.69 -31.03
CA ASN A 168 2.92 -10.61 -30.08
C ASN A 168 2.86 -9.29 -29.29
N VAL A 169 3.77 -8.36 -29.60
CA VAL A 169 3.86 -7.07 -28.91
C VAL A 169 3.49 -5.94 -29.87
N ILE A 170 2.51 -5.13 -29.47
CA ILE A 170 2.24 -3.82 -30.05
C ILE A 170 3.09 -2.83 -29.26
N TYR A 171 4.13 -2.26 -29.86
CA TYR A 171 5.14 -1.48 -29.15
C TYR A 171 5.07 0.01 -29.49
N TYR A 172 4.92 0.86 -28.48
CA TYR A 172 5.06 2.32 -28.59
C TYR A 172 6.27 2.79 -27.76
N GLY A 173 7.32 3.22 -28.46
CA GLY A 173 8.52 3.80 -27.86
C GLY A 173 8.38 5.26 -27.45
N PRO A 174 9.39 5.86 -26.81
CA PRO A 174 9.36 7.27 -26.42
C PRO A 174 9.01 8.20 -27.57
N GLY A 175 8.16 9.20 -27.32
CA GLY A 175 7.59 10.06 -28.34
C GLY A 175 6.10 10.34 -28.13
N PHE A 176 5.58 11.34 -28.84
CA PHE A 176 4.16 11.64 -28.87
C PHE A 176 3.49 10.96 -30.07
N HIS A 177 2.50 10.12 -29.81
CA HIS A 177 1.79 9.31 -30.80
C HIS A 177 0.31 9.71 -30.82
N ASP A 178 -0.15 10.30 -31.92
CA ASP A 178 -1.56 10.67 -32.07
C ASP A 178 -2.30 9.56 -32.83
N THR A 179 -2.77 8.57 -32.09
CA THR A 179 -3.31 7.32 -32.66
C THR A 179 -4.84 7.29 -32.70
N GLY A 180 -5.50 8.08 -31.86
CA GLY A 180 -6.87 7.76 -31.44
C GLY A 180 -6.88 6.47 -30.60
N ASP A 181 -8.06 5.86 -30.45
CA ASP A 181 -8.20 4.67 -29.60
C ASP A 181 -7.54 3.43 -30.24
N ILE A 182 -6.78 2.68 -29.43
CA ILE A 182 -6.04 1.49 -29.87
C ILE A 182 -6.83 0.24 -29.47
N THR A 183 -7.17 -0.61 -30.44
CA THR A 183 -7.75 -1.93 -30.16
C THR A 183 -6.66 -2.97 -29.96
N VAL A 184 -6.71 -3.73 -28.86
CA VAL A 184 -5.72 -4.78 -28.54
C VAL A 184 -6.36 -6.16 -28.68
N PRO A 185 -5.94 -6.99 -29.64
CA PRO A 185 -6.48 -8.33 -29.84
C PRO A 185 -6.07 -9.33 -28.75
N SER A 186 -6.83 -10.42 -28.63
CA SER A 186 -6.52 -11.56 -27.75
C SER A 186 -5.08 -12.07 -27.92
N GLY A 187 -4.44 -12.43 -26.80
CA GLY A 187 -3.08 -12.99 -26.78
C GLY A 187 -1.96 -11.98 -27.04
N LYS A 188 -2.26 -10.68 -27.19
CA LYS A 188 -1.28 -9.63 -27.44
C LYS A 188 -0.89 -8.89 -26.17
N THR A 189 0.34 -8.37 -26.20
CA THR A 189 0.83 -7.38 -25.26
C THR A 189 0.87 -6.02 -25.94
N LEU A 190 0.17 -5.01 -25.42
CA LEU A 190 0.42 -3.61 -25.74
C LEU A 190 1.47 -3.08 -24.74
N TYR A 191 2.62 -2.65 -25.26
CA TYR A 191 3.69 -2.06 -24.47
C TYR A 191 3.83 -0.56 -24.78
N ILE A 192 3.71 0.28 -23.75
CA ILE A 192 3.83 1.74 -23.85
C ILE A 192 5.04 2.18 -23.01
N ALA A 193 6.18 2.40 -23.66
CA ALA A 193 7.44 2.71 -22.98
C ALA A 193 7.36 3.99 -22.14
N GLY A 194 8.16 4.09 -21.08
CA GLY A 194 8.34 5.35 -20.37
C GLY A 194 8.89 6.44 -21.31
N GLY A 195 8.31 7.64 -21.23
CA GLY A 195 8.56 8.74 -22.19
C GLY A 195 7.72 8.64 -23.48
N ALA A 196 6.88 7.62 -23.62
CA ALA A 196 5.85 7.56 -24.67
C ALA A 196 4.54 8.19 -24.17
N VAL A 197 3.92 8.99 -25.03
CA VAL A 197 2.62 9.60 -24.79
C VAL A 197 1.72 9.29 -25.97
N ILE A 198 0.58 8.66 -25.71
CA ILE A 198 -0.40 8.27 -26.73
C ILE A 198 -1.63 9.16 -26.57
N ARG A 199 -2.06 9.88 -27.61
CA ARG A 199 -3.36 10.55 -27.63
C ARG A 199 -4.46 9.57 -28.04
N GLY A 200 -5.21 9.06 -27.07
CA GLY A 200 -6.27 8.09 -27.26
C GLY A 200 -6.45 7.16 -26.06
N GLY A 201 -7.55 6.40 -26.06
CA GLY A 201 -7.82 5.32 -25.10
C GLY A 201 -7.43 3.93 -25.65
N ILE A 202 -7.67 2.89 -24.86
CA ILE A 202 -7.40 1.50 -25.22
C ILE A 202 -8.69 0.69 -25.16
N ILE A 203 -8.93 -0.12 -26.18
CA ILE A 203 -10.10 -1.00 -26.30
C ILE A 203 -9.63 -2.46 -26.30
N ALA A 204 -10.08 -3.21 -25.31
CA ALA A 204 -9.84 -4.65 -25.15
C ALA A 204 -11.19 -5.35 -24.85
N ASN A 205 -12.13 -5.22 -25.80
CA ASN A 205 -13.46 -5.83 -25.73
C ASN A 205 -13.49 -7.16 -26.46
N ASP A 206 -14.25 -8.12 -25.96
CA ASP A 206 -14.45 -9.44 -26.56
C ASP A 206 -13.13 -10.21 -26.77
N VAL A 207 -12.19 -10.06 -25.83
CA VAL A 207 -10.83 -10.62 -25.91
C VAL A 207 -10.47 -11.49 -24.72
N SER A 208 -9.38 -12.25 -24.88
CA SER A 208 -8.79 -13.01 -23.79
C SER A 208 -7.28 -12.96 -23.80
N ASN A 209 -6.68 -13.04 -22.60
CA ASN A 209 -5.23 -13.07 -22.39
C ASN A 209 -4.52 -11.85 -23.01
N VAL A 210 -4.94 -10.65 -22.61
CA VAL A 210 -4.36 -9.38 -23.05
C VAL A 210 -3.53 -8.78 -21.93
N THR A 211 -2.36 -8.24 -22.26
CA THR A 211 -1.55 -7.46 -21.33
C THR A 211 -1.33 -6.07 -21.90
N ILE A 212 -1.62 -5.03 -21.13
CA ILE A 212 -1.35 -3.63 -21.46
C ILE A 212 -0.42 -3.12 -20.38
N ARG A 213 0.82 -2.75 -20.72
CA ARG A 213 1.83 -2.45 -19.70
C ARG A 213 2.86 -1.42 -20.14
N GLY A 214 3.54 -0.82 -19.16
CA GLY A 214 4.65 0.08 -19.41
C GLY A 214 4.76 1.19 -18.37
N ARG A 215 5.34 2.32 -18.76
CA ARG A 215 5.45 3.57 -17.96
C ARG A 215 5.01 4.79 -18.76
N GLY A 216 4.29 4.56 -19.84
CA GLY A 216 3.80 5.62 -20.73
C GLY A 216 2.48 6.23 -20.26
N ILE A 217 2.03 7.21 -21.03
CA ILE A 217 0.86 8.03 -20.70
C ILE A 217 -0.18 7.94 -21.81
N LEU A 218 -1.43 7.63 -21.47
CA LEU A 218 -2.59 7.92 -22.30
C LEU A 218 -3.01 9.37 -22.04
N TYR A 219 -2.99 10.19 -23.09
CA TYR A 219 -3.19 11.62 -23.01
C TYR A 219 -4.50 12.02 -23.66
N ARG A 220 -5.38 12.64 -22.87
CA ARG A 220 -6.68 13.15 -23.31
C ARG A 220 -7.54 12.16 -24.10
N PRO A 221 -7.79 10.93 -23.61
CA PRO A 221 -8.77 10.05 -24.25
C PRO A 221 -10.12 10.76 -24.42
N ALA A 222 -10.80 10.51 -25.54
CA ALA A 222 -12.07 11.16 -25.85
C ALA A 222 -13.14 10.79 -24.82
N GLY A 223 -13.26 9.52 -24.46
CA GLY A 223 -14.20 9.05 -23.43
C GLY A 223 -13.49 8.26 -22.35
N ILE A 224 -12.96 7.09 -22.73
CA ILE A 224 -12.52 6.04 -21.81
C ILE A 224 -11.00 5.87 -21.89
N GLY A 225 -10.34 5.69 -20.75
CA GLY A 225 -8.91 5.32 -20.71
C GLY A 225 -8.70 3.88 -21.17
N PHE A 226 -9.33 2.92 -20.49
CA PHE A 226 -9.30 1.51 -20.83
C PHE A 226 -10.71 0.91 -20.85
N GLN A 227 -11.06 0.21 -21.93
CA GLN A 227 -12.34 -0.50 -22.04
C GLN A 227 -12.12 -2.01 -22.09
N THR A 228 -12.81 -2.76 -21.23
CA THR A 228 -12.68 -4.21 -21.08
C THR A 228 -14.05 -4.89 -20.97
N HIS A 229 -14.79 -4.92 -22.06
CA HIS A 229 -16.13 -5.52 -22.10
C HIS A 229 -16.09 -6.97 -22.58
N ARG A 230 -16.82 -7.87 -21.91
CA ARG A 230 -16.98 -9.30 -22.29
C ARG A 230 -15.62 -10.00 -22.48
N SER A 231 -14.66 -9.66 -21.64
CA SER A 231 -13.27 -10.10 -21.75
C SER A 231 -12.84 -10.98 -20.59
N ASN A 232 -11.84 -11.82 -20.81
CA ASN A 232 -11.28 -12.71 -19.79
C ASN A 232 -9.75 -12.70 -19.73
N GLY A 233 -9.18 -12.37 -18.58
CA GLY A 233 -7.73 -12.35 -18.41
C GLY A 233 -7.09 -11.14 -19.09
N VAL A 234 -7.47 -9.94 -18.63
CA VAL A 234 -6.86 -8.67 -19.08
C VAL A 234 -6.07 -8.07 -17.92
N THR A 235 -4.80 -7.77 -18.17
CA THR A 235 -3.93 -7.08 -17.22
C THR A 235 -3.56 -5.70 -17.75
N ILE A 236 -3.73 -4.67 -16.92
CA ILE A 236 -3.32 -3.29 -17.17
C ILE A 236 -2.31 -2.93 -16.08
N ASP A 237 -1.08 -2.57 -16.45
CA ASP A 237 0.03 -2.36 -15.50
C ASP A 237 0.89 -1.12 -15.79
N GLY A 238 0.93 -0.16 -14.85
CA GLY A 238 1.92 0.92 -14.86
C GLY A 238 1.61 2.13 -15.74
N ILE A 239 0.40 2.22 -16.30
CA ILE A 239 0.04 3.29 -17.23
C ILE A 239 -0.64 4.46 -16.50
N ILE A 240 -0.28 5.69 -16.90
CA ILE A 240 -0.96 6.92 -16.46
C ILE A 240 -2.00 7.32 -17.51
N VAL A 241 -3.22 7.66 -17.09
CA VAL A 241 -4.25 8.26 -17.95
C VAL A 241 -4.45 9.71 -17.54
N ASN A 242 -3.94 10.63 -18.35
CA ASN A 242 -4.00 12.06 -18.10
C ASN A 242 -5.18 12.72 -18.85
N GLY A 243 -6.31 12.85 -18.15
CA GLY A 243 -7.44 13.71 -18.51
C GLY A 243 -8.42 13.11 -19.52
N TYR A 244 -9.16 12.07 -19.15
CA TYR A 244 -10.19 11.44 -20.01
C TYR A 244 -11.57 12.14 -19.94
N GLY A 245 -12.56 11.61 -20.68
CA GLY A 245 -13.94 12.13 -20.71
C GLY A 245 -14.12 13.46 -21.45
N ASN A 246 -13.29 13.74 -22.46
CA ASN A 246 -13.28 15.02 -23.20
C ASN A 246 -14.44 15.21 -24.19
N ALA A 247 -14.98 14.14 -24.77
CA ALA A 247 -15.96 14.21 -25.86
C ALA A 247 -17.40 14.43 -25.36
N ASN A 248 -17.77 13.84 -24.22
CA ASN A 248 -19.15 13.86 -23.71
C ASN A 248 -19.27 14.45 -22.29
N ASN A 249 -18.23 15.14 -21.81
CA ASN A 249 -18.17 15.66 -20.44
C ASN A 249 -18.45 14.57 -19.39
N GLY A 250 -17.84 13.39 -19.60
CA GLY A 250 -18.00 12.15 -18.84
C GLY A 250 -17.27 10.98 -19.51
N GLY A 251 -16.96 9.94 -18.73
CA GLY A 251 -16.22 8.76 -19.17
C GLY A 251 -15.61 7.97 -18.01
N TYR A 252 -14.83 6.95 -18.32
CA TYR A 252 -14.27 6.03 -17.34
C TYR A 252 -12.75 5.97 -17.47
N GLY A 253 -12.03 5.94 -16.36
CA GLY A 253 -10.60 5.65 -16.40
C GLY A 253 -10.36 4.21 -16.84
N VAL A 254 -11.08 3.28 -16.21
CA VAL A 254 -11.19 1.86 -16.60
C VAL A 254 -12.67 1.47 -16.56
N ASP A 255 -13.19 1.02 -17.69
CA ASP A 255 -14.57 0.53 -17.87
C ASP A 255 -14.55 -1.00 -18.01
N ILE A 256 -15.15 -1.70 -17.05
CA ILE A 256 -15.18 -3.16 -16.96
C ILE A 256 -16.63 -3.65 -17.01
N GLY A 257 -16.99 -4.36 -18.07
CA GLY A 257 -18.38 -4.75 -18.30
C GLY A 257 -18.52 -6.22 -18.68
N ALA A 258 -19.29 -7.00 -17.92
CA ALA A 258 -19.53 -8.41 -18.19
C ALA A 258 -18.23 -9.24 -18.37
N SER A 259 -17.19 -8.93 -17.58
CA SER A 259 -15.84 -9.46 -17.74
C SER A 259 -15.38 -10.31 -16.56
N ASN A 260 -14.33 -11.09 -16.78
CA ASN A 260 -13.76 -11.98 -15.76
C ASN A 260 -12.23 -11.87 -15.71
N ASN A 261 -11.64 -12.03 -14.52
CA ASN A 261 -10.17 -12.04 -14.34
C ASN A 261 -9.51 -10.78 -14.91
N ILE A 262 -9.89 -9.61 -14.38
CA ILE A 262 -9.33 -8.31 -14.79
C ILE A 262 -8.40 -7.80 -13.71
N THR A 263 -7.19 -7.40 -14.08
CA THR A 263 -6.18 -6.85 -13.17
C THR A 263 -5.81 -5.45 -13.60
N VAL A 264 -5.99 -4.49 -12.70
CA VAL A 264 -5.55 -3.09 -12.83
C VAL A 264 -4.47 -2.88 -11.77
N ASN A 265 -3.22 -2.74 -12.19
CA ASN A 265 -2.08 -2.65 -11.29
C ASN A 265 -1.27 -1.38 -11.57
N ASN A 266 -0.85 -0.65 -10.53
CA ASN A 266 0.01 0.50 -10.70
C ASN A 266 -0.51 1.53 -11.74
N VAL A 267 -1.83 1.73 -11.79
CA VAL A 267 -2.45 2.67 -12.74
C VAL A 267 -2.71 4.00 -12.06
N VAL A 268 -2.49 5.09 -12.80
CA VAL A 268 -2.82 6.44 -12.34
C VAL A 268 -3.91 7.03 -13.23
N LEU A 269 -4.99 7.52 -12.63
CA LEU A 269 -6.14 8.06 -13.36
C LEU A 269 -6.37 9.53 -12.99
N PHE A 270 -6.45 10.40 -14.00
CA PHE A 270 -6.84 11.79 -13.86
C PHE A 270 -8.06 12.14 -14.68
N ALA A 271 -9.08 12.65 -14.00
CA ALA A 271 -10.17 13.39 -14.61
C ALA A 271 -10.82 14.33 -13.59
N TYR A 272 -11.62 15.27 -14.09
CA TYR A 272 -12.27 16.30 -13.25
C TYR A 272 -13.70 16.61 -13.68
N ARG A 273 -14.14 16.08 -14.82
CA ARG A 273 -15.45 16.42 -15.39
C ARG A 273 -16.54 15.62 -14.69
N LYS A 274 -17.79 16.00 -14.95
CA LYS A 274 -18.95 15.26 -14.46
C LYS A 274 -18.87 13.81 -14.95
N TRP A 275 -19.26 12.83 -14.13
CA TRP A 275 -19.32 11.42 -14.56
C TRP A 275 -17.99 10.92 -15.12
N THR A 276 -16.87 11.42 -14.57
CA THR A 276 -15.55 10.89 -14.89
C THR A 276 -15.07 9.98 -13.78
N ASP A 277 -15.67 8.80 -13.75
CA ASP A 277 -15.43 7.76 -12.75
C ASP A 277 -14.07 7.11 -13.00
N GLY A 278 -13.45 6.55 -11.95
CA GLY A 278 -12.16 5.90 -12.01
C GLY A 278 -12.23 4.51 -12.59
N VAL A 279 -12.26 3.49 -11.73
CA VAL A 279 -12.51 2.11 -12.12
C VAL A 279 -14.00 1.81 -11.87
N ASP A 280 -14.76 1.66 -12.95
CA ASP A 280 -16.17 1.28 -12.90
C ASP A 280 -16.34 -0.15 -13.42
N SER A 281 -17.05 -0.98 -12.66
CA SER A 281 -17.21 -2.40 -12.93
C SER A 281 -18.66 -2.84 -12.81
N MET A 282 -19.19 -3.39 -13.89
CA MET A 282 -20.57 -3.88 -13.99
C MET A 282 -20.60 -5.35 -14.39
N ALA A 283 -21.47 -6.12 -13.73
CA ALA A 283 -21.70 -7.54 -14.00
C ALA A 283 -20.41 -8.39 -14.18
N SER A 284 -19.39 -8.14 -13.37
CA SER A 284 -18.05 -8.69 -13.59
C SER A 284 -17.54 -9.50 -12.39
N THR A 285 -16.66 -10.47 -12.66
CA THR A 285 -16.14 -11.40 -11.64
C THR A 285 -14.61 -11.42 -11.60
N ASN A 286 -14.02 -11.58 -10.41
CA ASN A 286 -12.56 -11.65 -10.23
C ASN A 286 -11.84 -10.41 -10.79
N VAL A 287 -12.17 -9.24 -10.24
CA VAL A 287 -11.52 -7.97 -10.60
C VAL A 287 -10.58 -7.56 -9.47
N THR A 288 -9.36 -7.17 -9.80
CA THR A 288 -8.37 -6.68 -8.85
C THR A 288 -7.86 -5.31 -9.27
N VAL A 289 -7.88 -4.36 -8.34
CA VAL A 289 -7.23 -3.05 -8.44
C VAL A 289 -6.15 -3.02 -7.36
N ASN A 290 -4.89 -2.83 -7.76
CA ASN A 290 -3.75 -2.81 -6.85
C ASN A 290 -2.83 -1.63 -7.15
N ASP A 291 -2.22 -1.08 -6.11
CA ASP A 291 -1.14 -0.08 -6.21
C ASP A 291 -1.53 1.15 -7.07
N SER A 292 -2.80 1.55 -7.09
CA SER A 292 -3.30 2.56 -8.04
C SER A 292 -3.54 3.91 -7.38
N PHE A 293 -3.43 4.98 -8.16
CA PHE A 293 -3.77 6.34 -7.73
C PHE A 293 -4.90 6.89 -8.58
N ILE A 294 -6.04 7.16 -7.98
CA ILE A 294 -7.27 7.47 -8.70
C ILE A 294 -7.78 8.83 -8.25
N ARG A 295 -7.63 9.84 -9.12
CA ARG A 295 -8.12 11.20 -8.88
C ARG A 295 -9.08 11.63 -9.97
N THR A 296 -10.35 11.62 -9.61
CA THR A 296 -11.48 11.56 -10.55
C THR A 296 -12.44 12.70 -10.36
N GLY A 297 -13.24 13.01 -11.39
CA GLY A 297 -14.28 14.02 -11.28
C GLY A 297 -15.61 13.49 -10.77
N ASP A 298 -15.68 12.20 -10.45
CA ASP A 298 -16.80 11.45 -9.91
C ASP A 298 -16.26 10.25 -9.08
N ASP A 299 -17.01 9.15 -8.95
CA ASP A 299 -16.62 7.97 -8.17
C ASP A 299 -15.20 7.46 -8.49
N SER A 300 -14.36 7.23 -7.48
CA SER A 300 -13.02 6.64 -7.73
C SER A 300 -13.11 5.14 -8.04
N ILE A 301 -13.93 4.40 -7.29
CA ILE A 301 -14.26 3.00 -7.52
C ILE A 301 -15.78 2.84 -7.53
N ALA A 302 -16.33 2.23 -8.58
CA ALA A 302 -17.74 1.91 -8.69
C ALA A 302 -17.96 0.42 -9.00
N ILE A 303 -18.86 -0.22 -8.26
CA ILE A 303 -19.14 -1.66 -8.35
C ILE A 303 -20.66 -1.88 -8.44
N TYR A 304 -21.11 -2.33 -9.59
CA TYR A 304 -22.53 -2.50 -9.90
C TYR A 304 -22.88 -3.94 -10.29
N GLY A 305 -24.16 -4.28 -10.19
CA GLY A 305 -24.71 -5.47 -10.82
C GLY A 305 -24.93 -5.21 -12.31
N THR A 306 -26.15 -5.47 -12.77
CA THR A 306 -26.57 -5.16 -14.13
C THR A 306 -26.58 -3.64 -14.35
N ARG A 307 -25.96 -3.19 -15.45
CA ARG A 307 -26.05 -1.81 -15.93
C ARG A 307 -25.92 -1.79 -17.44
N TRP A 308 -26.79 -1.04 -18.10
CA TRP A 308 -26.86 -0.95 -19.56
C TRP A 308 -26.97 -2.34 -20.22
N ASP A 309 -26.04 -2.68 -21.12
CA ASP A 309 -25.96 -3.99 -21.79
C ASP A 309 -25.12 -5.02 -21.04
N HIS A 310 -24.53 -4.67 -19.89
CA HIS A 310 -23.84 -5.61 -19.01
C HIS A 310 -24.82 -6.18 -18.00
N VAL A 311 -25.15 -7.47 -18.14
CA VAL A 311 -26.19 -8.14 -17.35
C VAL A 311 -25.57 -9.16 -16.41
N GLY A 312 -25.88 -9.03 -15.12
CA GLY A 312 -25.56 -10.03 -14.11
C GLY A 312 -24.96 -9.46 -12.83
N SER A 313 -24.64 -10.41 -11.96
CA SER A 313 -24.04 -10.19 -10.65
C SER A 313 -22.55 -9.83 -10.73
N SER A 314 -22.06 -9.11 -9.72
CA SER A 314 -20.63 -8.83 -9.56
C SER A 314 -20.06 -9.59 -8.37
N ASN A 315 -18.93 -10.28 -8.55
CA ASN A 315 -18.37 -11.17 -7.55
C ASN A 315 -16.85 -11.05 -7.45
N ASN A 316 -16.30 -11.08 -6.23
CA ASN A 316 -14.85 -11.07 -6.00
C ASN A 316 -14.18 -9.84 -6.64
N PHE A 317 -14.41 -8.67 -6.03
CA PHE A 317 -13.77 -7.42 -6.42
C PHE A 317 -12.84 -6.95 -5.31
N ASN A 318 -11.55 -6.80 -5.62
CA ASN A 318 -10.53 -6.48 -4.63
C ASN A 318 -9.83 -5.16 -4.98
N VAL A 319 -9.77 -4.22 -4.02
CA VAL A 319 -8.99 -2.98 -4.12
C VAL A 319 -7.92 -3.00 -3.05
N THR A 320 -6.67 -2.84 -3.43
CA THR A 320 -5.53 -2.95 -2.52
C THR A 320 -4.45 -1.89 -2.74
N ASN A 321 -3.76 -1.46 -1.68
CA ASN A 321 -2.57 -0.61 -1.74
C ASN A 321 -2.74 0.68 -2.55
N SER A 322 -3.92 1.30 -2.51
CA SER A 322 -4.28 2.37 -3.46
C SER A 322 -4.61 3.69 -2.77
N VAL A 323 -4.48 4.79 -3.50
CA VAL A 323 -4.85 6.14 -3.06
C VAL A 323 -6.04 6.63 -3.87
N LEU A 324 -7.12 7.01 -3.19
CA LEU A 324 -8.37 7.47 -3.81
C LEU A 324 -8.61 8.95 -3.49
N MET A 325 -8.91 9.73 -4.53
CA MET A 325 -9.12 11.18 -4.45
C MET A 325 -10.27 11.63 -5.37
N PRO A 326 -11.53 11.30 -5.03
CA PRO A 326 -12.67 11.80 -5.78
C PRO A 326 -12.80 13.32 -5.63
N GLY A 327 -13.11 14.00 -6.72
CA GLY A 327 -13.47 15.42 -6.77
C GLY A 327 -14.99 15.66 -6.68
N ASN A 328 -15.79 14.62 -6.84
CA ASN A 328 -17.24 14.59 -6.66
C ASN A 328 -17.64 13.16 -6.30
N ALA A 329 -18.82 12.99 -5.68
CA ALA A 329 -19.38 11.67 -5.35
C ALA A 329 -18.45 10.85 -4.44
N HIS A 330 -18.22 9.57 -4.69
CA HIS A 330 -17.74 8.64 -3.67
C HIS A 330 -16.30 8.16 -3.90
N PRO A 331 -15.50 7.96 -2.84
CA PRO A 331 -14.26 7.19 -2.99
C PRO A 331 -14.57 5.77 -3.47
N ILE A 332 -15.63 5.18 -2.92
CA ILE A 332 -16.09 3.83 -3.25
C ILE A 332 -17.63 3.83 -3.26
N ASN A 333 -18.23 3.38 -4.36
CA ASN A 333 -19.67 3.24 -4.55
C ASN A 333 -20.00 1.79 -4.90
N VAL A 334 -20.91 1.17 -4.16
CA VAL A 334 -21.31 -0.22 -4.36
C VAL A 334 -22.84 -0.32 -4.40
N GLY A 335 -23.35 -0.99 -5.44
CA GLY A 335 -24.73 -1.50 -5.49
C GLY A 335 -25.83 -0.52 -5.88
N THR A 336 -25.46 0.69 -6.31
CA THR A 336 -26.42 1.70 -6.80
C THR A 336 -27.24 1.22 -8.01
N HIS A 337 -26.63 0.46 -8.93
CA HIS A 337 -27.28 -0.03 -10.15
C HIS A 337 -27.45 -1.56 -10.16
N GLY A 338 -28.59 -2.03 -10.68
CA GLY A 338 -28.92 -3.44 -10.86
C GLY A 338 -30.17 -3.65 -11.71
N ASN A 339 -30.69 -4.88 -11.73
CA ASN A 339 -31.90 -5.22 -12.48
C ASN A 339 -33.02 -5.77 -11.59
N PRO A 340 -34.15 -5.04 -11.41
CA PRO A 340 -35.28 -5.53 -10.63
C PRO A 340 -35.99 -6.77 -11.20
N ASP A 341 -35.98 -6.95 -12.53
CA ASP A 341 -36.65 -8.06 -13.20
C ASP A 341 -35.84 -9.36 -13.07
N VAL A 342 -34.51 -9.23 -13.02
CA VAL A 342 -33.56 -10.32 -12.78
C VAL A 342 -32.57 -9.87 -11.70
N PRO A 343 -32.97 -9.93 -10.41
CA PRO A 343 -32.20 -9.35 -9.31
C PRO A 343 -30.77 -9.84 -9.19
N ASP A 344 -29.84 -8.89 -9.11
CA ASP A 344 -28.41 -9.19 -8.98
C ASP A 344 -27.99 -9.40 -7.52
N THR A 345 -26.84 -10.06 -7.36
CA THR A 345 -26.10 -10.12 -6.12
C THR A 345 -24.71 -9.50 -6.33
N ILE A 346 -24.30 -8.61 -5.44
CA ILE A 346 -22.95 -8.05 -5.41
C ILE A 346 -22.27 -8.62 -4.18
N ASN A 347 -21.23 -9.42 -4.39
CA ASN A 347 -20.71 -10.30 -3.35
C ASN A 347 -19.18 -10.37 -3.33
N ALA A 348 -18.62 -10.57 -2.14
CA ALA A 348 -17.18 -10.73 -1.92
C ALA A 348 -16.39 -9.51 -2.41
N ILE A 349 -16.64 -8.36 -1.77
CA ILE A 349 -15.92 -7.11 -2.06
C ILE A 349 -14.89 -6.90 -0.95
N THR A 350 -13.63 -6.75 -1.32
CA THR A 350 -12.55 -6.44 -0.36
C THR A 350 -11.87 -5.14 -0.74
N VAL A 351 -11.73 -4.24 0.22
CA VAL A 351 -10.95 -3.01 0.09
C VAL A 351 -9.96 -3.02 1.24
N SER A 352 -8.67 -3.13 0.94
CA SER A 352 -7.63 -3.28 1.96
C SER A 352 -6.43 -2.38 1.74
N ASN A 353 -5.91 -1.76 2.79
CA ASN A 353 -4.73 -0.89 2.71
C ASN A 353 -4.94 0.25 1.70
N VAL A 354 -5.93 1.11 1.95
CA VAL A 354 -6.28 2.22 1.07
C VAL A 354 -6.26 3.55 1.81
N ASP A 355 -5.63 4.55 1.20
CA ASP A 355 -5.67 5.93 1.63
C ASP A 355 -6.71 6.71 0.84
N ILE A 356 -7.56 7.46 1.54
CA ILE A 356 -8.54 8.35 0.94
C ILE A 356 -8.16 9.77 1.31
N LEU A 357 -7.84 10.59 0.30
CA LEU A 357 -7.47 11.98 0.48
C LEU A 357 -8.53 12.86 -0.19
N THR A 358 -9.08 13.81 0.56
CA THR A 358 -10.10 14.72 0.01
C THR A 358 -9.49 15.97 -0.62
N HIS A 359 -10.22 16.50 -1.61
CA HIS A 359 -9.88 17.71 -2.36
C HIS A 359 -10.24 19.00 -1.60
N ASN A 360 -10.76 20.02 -2.29
CA ASN A 360 -11.10 21.36 -1.78
C ASN A 360 -12.57 21.48 -1.31
N PRO A 361 -12.91 22.45 -0.43
CA PRO A 361 -14.23 22.57 0.22
C PRO A 361 -15.43 22.89 -0.65
N LEU A 362 -15.23 23.16 -1.93
CA LEU A 362 -16.30 23.34 -2.93
C LEU A 362 -16.55 22.06 -3.75
N SER A 363 -15.79 20.99 -3.49
CA SER A 363 -15.96 19.67 -4.08
C SER A 363 -17.12 18.95 -3.39
N GLN A 364 -18.03 18.33 -4.16
CA GLN A 364 -19.19 17.62 -3.62
C GLN A 364 -18.85 16.14 -3.35
N VAL A 365 -17.73 15.92 -2.68
CA VAL A 365 -17.32 14.57 -2.25
C VAL A 365 -18.27 14.07 -1.17
N ARG A 366 -18.54 12.78 -1.19
CA ARG A 366 -19.48 12.06 -0.33
C ARG A 366 -18.74 10.93 0.41
N SER A 367 -19.42 10.32 1.36
CA SER A 367 -19.00 9.12 2.10
C SER A 367 -18.69 7.95 1.16
N ILE A 368 -18.01 6.89 1.66
CA ILE A 368 -18.12 5.57 1.02
C ILE A 368 -19.60 5.17 1.01
N SER A 369 -20.12 4.70 -0.12
CA SER A 369 -21.51 4.27 -0.26
C SER A 369 -21.62 2.77 -0.50
N LEU A 370 -22.28 2.08 0.42
CA LEU A 370 -22.80 0.73 0.24
C LEU A 370 -24.32 0.83 0.16
N THR A 371 -24.82 0.87 -1.06
CA THR A 371 -26.24 1.04 -1.35
C THR A 371 -26.79 -0.23 -1.97
N ALA A 372 -27.78 -0.87 -1.33
CA ALA A 372 -28.58 -1.89 -1.99
C ALA A 372 -29.81 -1.22 -2.61
N SER A 373 -29.73 -0.88 -3.91
CA SER A 373 -30.84 -0.42 -4.76
C SER A 373 -31.13 -1.45 -5.85
N ASP A 374 -32.20 -1.27 -6.62
CA ASP A 374 -32.51 -2.04 -7.84
C ASP A 374 -32.66 -3.54 -7.62
N SER A 375 -33.24 -3.91 -6.48
CA SER A 375 -33.36 -5.31 -6.02
C SER A 375 -32.02 -6.03 -5.84
N ASN A 376 -30.89 -5.30 -5.83
CA ASN A 376 -29.60 -5.87 -5.49
C ASN A 376 -29.60 -6.45 -4.08
N LEU A 377 -28.92 -7.58 -3.92
CA LEU A 377 -28.45 -8.07 -2.62
C LEU A 377 -26.95 -7.80 -2.54
N VAL A 378 -26.50 -7.01 -1.55
CA VAL A 378 -25.06 -6.78 -1.30
C VAL A 378 -24.63 -7.64 -0.13
N THR A 379 -23.57 -8.44 -0.27
CA THR A 379 -23.14 -9.35 0.80
C THR A 379 -21.63 -9.58 0.81
N ASN A 380 -21.09 -9.97 1.97
CA ASN A 380 -19.67 -10.30 2.17
C ASN A 380 -18.74 -9.17 1.73
N VAL A 381 -18.83 -8.03 2.41
CA VAL A 381 -17.99 -6.86 2.14
C VAL A 381 -17.00 -6.66 3.28
N LEU A 382 -15.72 -6.49 2.95
CA LEU A 382 -14.65 -6.19 3.89
C LEU A 382 -13.96 -4.88 3.52
N PHE A 383 -14.01 -3.91 4.41
CA PHE A 383 -13.10 -2.77 4.42
C PHE A 383 -12.08 -3.00 5.53
N THR A 384 -10.79 -3.08 5.19
CA THR A 384 -9.72 -3.26 6.19
C THR A 384 -8.57 -2.30 5.96
N ASP A 385 -7.99 -1.76 7.03
CA ASP A 385 -6.77 -0.93 6.94
C ASP A 385 -6.97 0.28 6.02
N ILE A 386 -8.08 1.01 6.25
CA ILE A 386 -8.43 2.23 5.50
C ILE A 386 -8.03 3.44 6.31
N ARG A 387 -7.45 4.45 5.65
CA ARG A 387 -7.05 5.71 6.28
C ARG A 387 -7.64 6.86 5.48
N TRP A 388 -8.64 7.53 6.05
CA TRP A 388 -9.29 8.66 5.41
C TRP A 388 -8.85 9.97 6.08
N GLU A 389 -8.09 10.76 5.34
CA GLU A 389 -7.77 12.15 5.67
C GLU A 389 -8.80 13.08 5.03
N ASP A 390 -9.84 13.38 5.79
CA ASP A 390 -10.96 14.21 5.38
C ASP A 390 -10.83 15.64 5.90
N VAL A 391 -10.87 16.60 4.98
CA VAL A 391 -10.93 18.03 5.33
C VAL A 391 -12.31 18.65 5.06
N LEU A 392 -13.26 17.89 4.49
CA LEU A 392 -14.48 18.44 3.89
C LEU A 392 -15.78 17.71 4.20
N VAL A 393 -15.81 16.39 3.99
CA VAL A 393 -17.05 15.61 3.79
C VAL A 393 -17.83 15.53 5.09
N GLY A 394 -17.11 15.40 6.20
CA GLY A 394 -17.68 15.33 7.55
C GLY A 394 -18.42 14.01 7.83
N LYS A 395 -18.27 13.02 6.96
CA LYS A 395 -18.93 11.71 6.97
C LYS A 395 -18.10 10.70 6.19
N PHE A 396 -18.02 9.45 6.66
CA PHE A 396 -17.14 8.45 6.06
C PHE A 396 -17.86 7.24 5.46
N LEU A 397 -19.06 6.87 5.94
CA LEU A 397 -19.70 5.64 5.46
C LEU A 397 -21.22 5.70 5.53
N ASP A 398 -21.86 5.19 4.48
CA ASP A 398 -23.27 4.85 4.46
C ASP A 398 -23.48 3.39 4.07
N ILE A 399 -24.36 2.70 4.80
CA ILE A 399 -24.75 1.31 4.54
C ILE A 399 -26.28 1.22 4.50
N ILE A 400 -26.85 1.32 3.31
CA ILE A 400 -28.27 1.63 3.16
C ILE A 400 -28.95 0.68 2.18
N THR A 401 -30.03 0.03 2.61
CA THR A 401 -30.98 -0.63 1.71
C THR A 401 -32.13 0.32 1.41
N TYR A 402 -32.19 0.86 0.20
CA TYR A 402 -33.23 1.80 -0.22
C TYR A 402 -33.35 1.88 -1.74
N LYS A 403 -34.36 2.58 -2.24
CA LYS A 403 -34.42 2.96 -3.66
C LYS A 403 -33.60 4.23 -3.85
N ASN A 404 -32.47 4.14 -4.54
CA ASN A 404 -31.69 5.34 -4.88
C ASN A 404 -32.58 6.33 -5.66
N PRO A 405 -32.75 7.58 -5.21
CA PRO A 405 -33.73 8.51 -5.79
C PRO A 405 -33.29 9.06 -7.15
N GLY A 406 -31.99 9.04 -7.47
CA GLY A 406 -31.47 9.58 -8.72
C GLY A 406 -31.63 8.60 -9.88
N TYR A 407 -31.28 7.33 -9.64
CA TYR A 407 -31.16 6.33 -10.71
C TYR A 407 -31.88 5.01 -10.44
N GLY A 408 -32.34 4.80 -9.21
CA GLY A 408 -32.89 3.53 -8.79
C GLY A 408 -34.28 3.27 -9.36
N LEU A 409 -34.48 2.05 -9.85
CA LEU A 409 -35.73 1.47 -10.32
C LEU A 409 -36.53 0.87 -9.15
N SER A 410 -35.88 0.23 -8.17
CA SER A 410 -36.54 -0.40 -7.01
C SER A 410 -35.68 -0.35 -5.75
N VAL A 411 -36.25 -0.75 -4.60
CA VAL A 411 -35.48 -0.94 -3.36
C VAL A 411 -34.68 -2.25 -3.47
N GLY A 412 -33.44 -2.27 -2.98
CA GLY A 412 -32.65 -3.49 -2.87
C GLY A 412 -33.29 -4.59 -2.02
N ARG A 413 -32.79 -5.82 -2.15
CA ARG A 413 -33.20 -6.96 -1.33
C ARG A 413 -32.56 -6.95 0.07
N GLY A 414 -31.47 -6.21 0.26
CA GLY A 414 -30.81 -6.06 1.55
C GLY A 414 -29.30 -5.93 1.46
N ILE A 415 -28.70 -5.69 2.62
CA ILE A 415 -27.25 -5.75 2.84
C ILE A 415 -26.99 -6.74 3.98
N ASP A 416 -26.12 -7.72 3.76
CA ASP A 416 -25.85 -8.78 4.72
C ASP A 416 -24.35 -9.14 4.78
N GLY A 417 -23.72 -8.84 5.91
CA GLY A 417 -22.31 -9.18 6.13
C GLY A 417 -21.37 -8.10 5.62
N VAL A 418 -21.13 -7.08 6.45
CA VAL A 418 -20.11 -6.05 6.21
C VAL A 418 -19.18 -6.00 7.42
N THR A 419 -17.89 -6.09 7.18
CA THR A 419 -16.86 -5.88 8.20
C THR A 419 -16.06 -4.64 7.85
N VAL A 420 -15.98 -3.70 8.79
CA VAL A 420 -15.14 -2.51 8.74
C VAL A 420 -14.08 -2.68 9.82
N LYS A 421 -12.84 -2.95 9.41
CA LYS A 421 -11.74 -3.33 10.30
C LYS A 421 -10.56 -2.36 10.16
N ASN A 422 -9.92 -1.98 11.26
CA ASN A 422 -8.73 -1.10 11.23
C ASN A 422 -8.95 0.16 10.35
N PHE A 423 -10.10 0.79 10.50
CA PHE A 423 -10.48 1.95 9.70
C PHE A 423 -10.19 3.22 10.51
N SER A 424 -9.41 4.16 9.97
CA SER A 424 -9.15 5.45 10.60
C SER A 424 -9.77 6.57 9.78
N TYR A 425 -10.61 7.39 10.40
CA TYR A 425 -11.12 8.63 9.84
C TYR A 425 -10.57 9.82 10.63
N THR A 426 -9.89 10.74 9.95
CA THR A 426 -9.38 11.99 10.50
C THR A 426 -10.06 13.14 9.79
N GLY A 427 -10.95 13.85 10.49
CA GLY A 427 -11.75 14.92 9.90
C GLY A 427 -12.88 15.42 10.80
N PRO A 428 -13.76 16.31 10.29
CA PRO A 428 -14.79 16.98 11.10
C PRO A 428 -15.79 16.03 11.78
N ASN A 429 -16.14 14.91 11.14
CA ASN A 429 -17.16 13.93 11.57
C ASN A 429 -18.48 14.57 12.08
N ASN A 430 -18.90 15.69 11.50
CA ASN A 430 -20.04 16.49 11.95
C ASN A 430 -21.37 16.10 11.28
N TYR A 431 -21.35 15.17 10.32
CA TYR A 431 -22.54 14.57 9.73
C TYR A 431 -22.65 13.10 10.09
N THR A 432 -23.87 12.65 10.32
CA THR A 432 -24.16 11.29 10.77
C THR A 432 -23.92 10.27 9.66
N ASN A 433 -23.30 9.15 10.01
CA ASN A 433 -23.14 7.96 9.17
C ASN A 433 -24.37 7.07 9.28
N ASP A 434 -25.02 6.69 8.18
CA ASP A 434 -26.34 6.06 8.24
C ASP A 434 -26.27 4.55 7.94
N ILE A 435 -26.89 3.76 8.83
CA ILE A 435 -27.12 2.33 8.63
C ILE A 435 -28.61 2.05 8.79
N TYR A 436 -29.31 1.70 7.71
CA TYR A 436 -30.72 1.32 7.79
C TYR A 436 -31.17 0.34 6.70
N GLY A 437 -32.21 -0.42 7.02
CA GLY A 437 -32.95 -1.25 6.07
C GLY A 437 -34.28 -0.59 5.65
N ASN A 438 -34.99 -1.22 4.71
CA ASN A 438 -36.25 -0.67 4.17
C ASN A 438 -37.51 -1.32 4.76
N SER A 439 -37.48 -2.64 5.00
CA SER A 439 -38.62 -3.41 5.52
C SER A 439 -38.15 -4.69 6.21
N ALA A 440 -39.06 -5.43 6.86
CA ALA A 440 -38.74 -6.69 7.55
C ALA A 440 -38.14 -7.78 6.62
N THR A 441 -38.35 -7.68 5.31
CA THR A 441 -37.79 -8.59 4.29
C THR A 441 -36.63 -7.96 3.50
N GLN A 442 -36.30 -6.69 3.76
CA GLN A 442 -35.25 -5.92 3.07
C GLN A 442 -34.35 -5.25 4.11
N MET A 443 -33.68 -6.09 4.91
CA MET A 443 -32.89 -5.66 6.06
C MET A 443 -31.45 -5.29 5.68
N THR A 444 -30.86 -4.42 6.48
CA THR A 444 -29.41 -4.18 6.53
C THR A 444 -28.87 -4.79 7.82
N LYS A 445 -28.09 -5.87 7.75
CA LYS A 445 -27.74 -6.68 8.93
C LYS A 445 -26.33 -7.24 8.89
N ASN A 446 -25.88 -7.71 10.05
CA ASN A 446 -24.55 -8.32 10.24
C ASN A 446 -23.43 -7.36 9.84
N ILE A 447 -23.41 -6.20 10.49
CA ILE A 447 -22.41 -5.16 10.27
C ILE A 447 -21.48 -5.10 11.48
N ALA A 448 -20.20 -5.35 11.28
CA ALA A 448 -19.20 -5.35 12.34
C ALA A 448 -18.15 -4.26 12.10
N PHE A 449 -17.99 -3.39 13.11
CA PHE A 449 -16.88 -2.45 13.20
C PHE A 449 -15.86 -2.98 14.20
N GLU A 450 -14.62 -3.17 13.75
CA GLU A 450 -13.50 -3.66 14.56
C GLU A 450 -12.34 -2.66 14.45
N ASN A 451 -11.92 -2.06 15.57
CA ASN A 451 -10.84 -1.07 15.57
C ASN A 451 -11.12 0.11 14.60
N LEU A 452 -12.37 0.58 14.56
CA LEU A 452 -12.73 1.86 13.93
C LEU A 452 -12.20 2.99 14.80
N THR A 453 -11.41 3.89 14.22
CA THR A 453 -10.82 5.05 14.88
C THR A 453 -11.34 6.34 14.25
N ILE A 454 -11.88 7.24 15.06
CA ILE A 454 -12.30 8.58 14.66
C ILE A 454 -11.39 9.58 15.37
N ASN A 455 -10.63 10.36 14.61
CA ASN A 455 -9.70 11.38 15.14
C ASN A 455 -8.77 10.82 16.24
N GLY A 456 -8.21 9.63 16.01
CA GLY A 456 -7.32 8.94 16.94
C GLY A 456 -8.01 8.23 18.12
N GLN A 457 -9.35 8.28 18.23
CA GLN A 457 -10.11 7.59 19.28
C GLN A 457 -10.83 6.36 18.74
N VAL A 458 -10.64 5.22 19.38
CA VAL A 458 -11.32 3.97 19.01
C VAL A 458 -12.80 4.07 19.38
N ALA A 459 -13.68 3.89 18.39
CA ALA A 459 -15.12 3.93 18.55
C ALA A 459 -15.69 2.53 18.83
N THR A 460 -16.02 2.26 20.10
CA THR A 460 -16.61 0.98 20.53
C THR A 460 -18.15 1.03 20.64
N THR A 461 -18.78 2.11 20.19
CA THR A 461 -20.24 2.28 20.15
C THR A 461 -20.63 3.10 18.92
N ALA A 462 -21.89 2.97 18.47
CA ALA A 462 -22.41 3.77 17.37
C ALA A 462 -22.35 5.29 17.65
N GLY A 463 -22.64 5.71 18.88
CA GLY A 463 -22.55 7.12 19.27
C GLY A 463 -21.13 7.67 19.20
N ALA A 464 -20.12 6.91 19.64
CA ALA A 464 -18.71 7.29 19.54
C ALA A 464 -18.24 7.40 18.07
N ALA A 465 -18.83 6.60 17.17
CA ALA A 465 -18.55 6.64 15.74
C ALA A 465 -19.37 7.71 14.97
N ASN A 466 -20.31 8.39 15.61
CA ASN A 466 -21.35 9.20 14.95
C ASN A 466 -22.13 8.42 13.87
N VAL A 467 -22.60 7.23 14.22
CA VAL A 467 -23.39 6.34 13.36
C VAL A 467 -24.84 6.28 13.85
N ALA A 468 -25.80 6.58 12.98
CA ALA A 468 -27.22 6.33 13.22
C ALA A 468 -27.59 4.92 12.77
N ILE A 469 -28.10 4.14 13.71
CA ILE A 469 -28.70 2.82 13.44
C ILE A 469 -30.21 3.02 13.29
N GLY A 470 -30.68 2.95 12.05
CA GLY A 470 -32.09 3.12 11.69
C GLY A 470 -32.90 1.83 11.70
N ASN A 471 -34.14 1.93 11.22
CA ASN A 471 -35.11 0.84 11.19
C ASN A 471 -34.63 -0.36 10.35
N TYR A 472 -35.20 -1.53 10.63
CA TYR A 472 -34.97 -2.78 9.88
C TYR A 472 -33.49 -3.18 9.80
N THR A 473 -32.76 -2.94 10.89
CA THR A 473 -31.37 -3.37 11.08
C THR A 473 -31.27 -4.46 12.13
N SER A 474 -30.24 -5.30 12.05
CA SER A 474 -29.93 -6.28 13.10
C SER A 474 -28.44 -6.63 13.12
N ASN A 475 -27.94 -6.99 14.32
CA ASN A 475 -26.56 -7.40 14.54
C ASN A 475 -25.53 -6.35 14.04
N ILE A 476 -25.63 -5.13 14.58
CA ILE A 476 -24.66 -4.05 14.35
C ILE A 476 -23.75 -3.98 15.57
N THR A 477 -22.47 -4.26 15.39
CA THR A 477 -21.51 -4.36 16.50
C THR A 477 -20.34 -3.42 16.33
N PHE A 478 -19.86 -2.88 17.45
CA PHE A 478 -18.66 -2.07 17.52
C PHE A 478 -17.72 -2.68 18.57
N ALA A 479 -16.48 -2.93 18.18
CA ALA A 479 -15.46 -3.50 19.05
C ALA A 479 -14.14 -2.76 18.85
N ALA A 480 -13.31 -2.71 19.89
CA ALA A 480 -11.98 -2.12 19.81
C ALA A 480 -11.03 -2.90 18.87
N GLY A 481 -11.47 -4.06 18.35
CA GLY A 481 -10.63 -5.04 17.66
C GLY A 481 -9.71 -5.78 18.64
N SER A 482 -9.25 -6.95 18.26
CA SER A 482 -8.02 -7.51 18.83
C SER A 482 -6.82 -6.77 18.24
N ALA A 483 -5.73 -6.59 19.00
CA ALA A 483 -4.49 -6.03 18.45
C ALA A 483 -4.17 -6.67 17.07
N PRO A 484 -3.71 -5.89 16.06
CA PRO A 484 -3.51 -6.39 14.71
C PRO A 484 -2.71 -7.69 14.73
N ALA A 485 -3.23 -8.74 14.09
CA ALA A 485 -2.50 -10.00 14.01
C ALA A 485 -1.15 -9.72 13.34
N ILE A 486 -0.08 -10.15 13.99
CA ILE A 486 1.28 -9.97 13.50
C ILE A 486 1.41 -10.71 12.19
N GLN A 487 1.75 -9.99 11.12
CA GLN A 487 1.98 -10.54 9.80
C GLN A 487 3.32 -11.27 9.83
N SER A 488 3.25 -12.60 9.79
CA SER A 488 4.45 -13.43 9.81
C SER A 488 5.30 -13.16 8.57
N GLY A 489 6.58 -12.85 8.78
CA GLY A 489 7.53 -12.51 7.73
C GLY A 489 7.62 -11.01 7.44
N SER A 490 6.77 -10.18 8.04
CA SER A 490 6.83 -8.73 7.91
C SER A 490 7.79 -8.08 8.92
N ILE A 491 8.19 -6.85 8.61
CA ILE A 491 9.16 -6.08 9.38
C ILE A 491 8.43 -5.11 10.31
N TYR A 492 8.88 -5.05 11.55
CA TYR A 492 8.34 -4.18 12.59
C TYR A 492 9.44 -3.44 13.33
N LYS A 493 9.08 -2.30 13.92
CA LYS A 493 9.82 -1.70 15.03
C LYS A 493 9.12 -2.06 16.34
N LEU A 494 9.90 -2.44 17.35
CA LEU A 494 9.41 -2.70 18.70
C LEU A 494 9.59 -1.44 19.54
N VAL A 495 8.52 -0.70 19.77
CA VAL A 495 8.52 0.55 20.55
C VAL A 495 8.19 0.26 22.01
N ASN A 496 9.11 0.55 22.93
CA ASN A 496 8.87 0.35 24.36
C ASN A 496 7.78 1.31 24.87
N ALA A 497 6.76 0.77 25.53
CA ALA A 497 5.59 1.54 25.96
C ALA A 497 5.89 2.55 27.09
N HIS A 498 7.02 2.43 27.80
CA HIS A 498 7.40 3.38 28.84
C HIS A 498 8.21 4.57 28.28
N SER A 499 9.13 4.31 27.36
CA SER A 499 10.11 5.29 26.89
C SER A 499 9.81 5.86 25.49
N ASN A 500 8.92 5.23 24.72
CA ASN A 500 8.68 5.49 23.29
C ASN A 500 9.93 5.32 22.41
N LYS A 501 10.94 4.59 22.88
CA LYS A 501 12.16 4.24 22.13
C LYS A 501 12.04 2.87 21.49
N VAL A 502 12.81 2.62 20.44
CA VAL A 502 12.80 1.36 19.68
C VAL A 502 13.87 0.39 20.17
N LEU A 503 13.61 -0.91 20.06
CA LEU A 503 14.60 -1.96 20.27
C LEU A 503 15.61 -1.96 19.11
N GLY A 504 16.89 -1.78 19.43
CA GLY A 504 18.00 -1.81 18.48
C GLY A 504 19.16 -2.67 18.96
N ILE A 505 20.26 -2.67 18.20
CA ILE A 505 21.50 -3.36 18.58
C ILE A 505 22.59 -2.34 18.84
N SER A 506 23.26 -2.45 19.99
CA SER A 506 24.30 -1.52 20.40
C SER A 506 25.38 -1.36 19.31
N GLY A 507 25.56 -0.12 18.86
CA GLY A 507 26.52 0.24 17.82
C GLY A 507 26.23 -0.36 16.44
N MET A 508 24.98 -0.78 16.16
CA MET A 508 24.60 -1.51 14.95
C MET A 508 25.48 -2.73 14.69
N SER A 509 26.03 -3.32 15.76
CA SER A 509 26.98 -4.43 15.61
C SER A 509 26.32 -5.59 14.87
N THR A 510 27.08 -6.29 14.04
CA THR A 510 26.65 -7.54 13.41
C THR A 510 27.23 -8.77 14.11
N ALA A 511 27.93 -8.60 15.25
CA ALA A 511 28.54 -9.70 15.98
C ALA A 511 27.50 -10.50 16.79
N ASN A 512 27.78 -11.80 16.98
CA ASN A 512 27.08 -12.61 17.98
C ASN A 512 27.31 -12.03 19.38
N ASN A 513 26.29 -12.15 20.24
CA ASN A 513 26.27 -11.58 21.59
C ASN A 513 26.33 -10.05 21.64
N ALA A 514 26.10 -9.34 20.52
CA ALA A 514 25.90 -7.91 20.59
C ALA A 514 24.61 -7.60 21.38
N GLN A 515 24.72 -6.64 22.29
CA GLN A 515 23.67 -6.26 23.23
C GLN A 515 22.49 -5.62 22.51
N ALA A 516 21.28 -6.08 22.81
CA ALA A 516 20.06 -5.35 22.48
C ALA A 516 19.85 -4.19 23.46
N VAL A 517 19.52 -3.02 22.94
CA VAL A 517 19.32 -1.79 23.72
C VAL A 517 18.06 -1.09 23.22
N GLN A 518 17.53 -0.15 24.00
CA GLN A 518 16.61 0.83 23.43
C GLN A 518 17.36 2.05 22.90
N TRP A 519 16.83 2.68 21.86
CA TRP A 519 17.35 3.93 21.30
C TRP A 519 16.22 4.77 20.71
N ALA A 520 16.41 6.08 20.62
CA ALA A 520 15.56 6.94 19.81
C ALA A 520 15.51 6.42 18.36
N ASP A 521 14.36 6.45 17.70
CA ASP A 521 14.28 5.92 16.34
C ASP A 521 15.04 6.82 15.35
N THR A 522 16.20 6.34 14.89
CA THR A 522 17.06 7.02 13.91
C THR A 522 16.84 6.52 12.48
N GLY A 523 15.85 5.65 12.24
CA GLY A 523 15.59 5.06 10.93
C GLY A 523 16.66 4.07 10.45
N THR A 524 17.54 3.61 11.35
CA THR A 524 18.61 2.65 11.02
C THR A 524 18.07 1.22 10.99
N ALA A 525 18.64 0.38 10.13
CA ALA A 525 18.17 -0.99 9.90
C ALA A 525 18.30 -1.91 11.13
N ASP A 526 19.08 -1.54 12.16
CA ASP A 526 19.20 -2.31 13.39
C ASP A 526 17.97 -2.13 14.31
N HIS A 527 17.13 -1.13 14.06
CA HIS A 527 15.86 -0.91 14.75
C HIS A 527 14.70 -1.73 14.14
N GLU A 528 14.93 -2.33 12.97
CA GLU A 528 13.94 -3.10 12.23
C GLU A 528 14.10 -4.60 12.53
N TRP A 529 12.97 -5.25 12.80
CA TRP A 529 12.91 -6.67 13.17
C TRP A 529 11.85 -7.39 12.34
N MET A 530 12.25 -8.40 11.58
CA MET A 530 11.33 -9.32 10.91
C MET A 530 10.79 -10.33 11.92
N LEU A 531 9.46 -10.38 12.08
CA LEU A 531 8.78 -11.31 12.99
C LEU A 531 8.31 -12.53 12.20
N THR A 532 8.99 -13.66 12.35
CA THR A 532 8.62 -14.91 11.67
C THR A 532 7.91 -15.85 12.64
N ARG A 533 6.66 -16.21 12.34
CA ARG A 533 5.88 -17.18 13.12
C ARG A 533 6.30 -18.61 12.78
N LEU A 534 6.64 -19.38 13.80
CA LEU A 534 6.99 -20.80 13.71
C LEU A 534 5.74 -21.69 13.72
N ALA A 535 5.88 -22.94 13.30
CA ALA A 535 4.76 -23.90 13.25
C ALA A 535 4.12 -24.17 14.63
N ASN A 536 4.89 -24.01 15.71
CA ASN A 536 4.43 -24.12 17.11
C ASN A 536 3.70 -22.85 17.62
N GLY A 537 3.63 -21.80 16.82
CA GLY A 537 2.98 -20.53 17.16
C GLY A 537 3.87 -19.50 17.87
N HIS A 538 5.12 -19.82 18.17
CA HIS A 538 6.12 -18.88 18.66
C HIS A 538 6.70 -18.02 17.52
N TYR A 539 7.52 -17.04 17.87
CA TYR A 539 8.14 -16.13 16.92
C TYR A 539 9.66 -16.13 17.04
N LYS A 540 10.32 -15.95 15.90
CA LYS A 540 11.71 -15.49 15.82
C LYS A 540 11.72 -14.03 15.37
N LEU A 541 12.51 -13.20 16.06
CA LEU A 541 12.71 -11.80 15.72
C LEU A 541 14.08 -11.68 15.05
N THR A 542 14.12 -11.47 13.74
CA THR A 542 15.36 -11.34 12.98
C THR A 542 15.68 -9.87 12.77
N ASN A 543 16.84 -9.42 13.25
CA ASN A 543 17.31 -8.06 13.04
C ASN A 543 17.63 -7.85 11.55
N ILE A 544 17.07 -6.81 10.93
CA ILE A 544 17.23 -6.58 9.49
C ILE A 544 18.66 -6.20 9.12
N HIS A 545 19.37 -5.48 9.99
CA HIS A 545 20.75 -5.09 9.73
C HIS A 545 21.71 -6.30 9.73
N SER A 546 21.58 -7.20 10.70
CA SER A 546 22.57 -8.27 10.93
C SER A 546 22.16 -9.65 10.42
N GLY A 547 20.87 -9.86 10.14
CA GLY A 547 20.27 -11.16 9.83
C GLY A 547 20.26 -12.14 11.01
N LYS A 548 20.56 -11.69 12.24
CA LYS A 548 20.60 -12.51 13.46
C LYS A 548 19.31 -12.43 14.25
N VAL A 549 19.05 -13.43 15.09
CA VAL A 549 17.82 -13.49 15.90
C VAL A 549 18.04 -12.94 17.30
N LEU A 550 16.99 -12.35 17.87
CA LEU A 550 16.97 -11.94 19.27
C LEU A 550 16.95 -13.18 20.18
N GLY A 551 17.86 -13.23 21.14
CA GLY A 551 17.99 -14.31 22.12
C GLY A 551 18.44 -13.81 23.49
N VAL A 552 18.78 -14.75 24.37
CA VAL A 552 19.27 -14.45 25.72
C VAL A 552 20.72 -14.89 25.83
N SER A 553 21.57 -13.99 26.33
CA SER A 553 23.00 -14.28 26.50
C SER A 553 23.22 -15.56 27.30
N ALA A 554 23.97 -16.49 26.69
CA ALA A 554 24.32 -17.80 27.25
C ALA A 554 23.11 -18.64 27.74
N MET A 555 21.91 -18.43 27.18
CA MET A 555 20.66 -19.07 27.63
C MET A 555 20.44 -18.92 29.15
N SER A 556 20.91 -17.81 29.74
CA SER A 556 20.82 -17.60 31.18
C SER A 556 19.36 -17.65 31.65
N THR A 557 19.11 -18.20 32.83
CA THR A 557 17.77 -18.25 33.44
C THR A 557 17.56 -17.15 34.49
N LEU A 558 18.57 -16.31 34.72
CA LEU A 558 18.55 -15.28 35.75
C LEU A 558 17.78 -14.02 35.32
N ASP A 559 17.13 -13.37 36.28
CA ASP A 559 16.64 -12.00 36.10
C ASP A 559 17.81 -11.06 35.81
N GLY A 560 17.63 -10.17 34.84
CA GLY A 560 18.64 -9.21 34.42
C GLY A 560 19.64 -9.76 33.41
N ALA A 561 19.48 -11.01 32.97
CA ALA A 561 20.25 -11.54 31.86
C ALA A 561 19.97 -10.74 30.58
N LYS A 562 21.05 -10.45 29.86
CA LYS A 562 21.06 -9.58 28.68
C LYS A 562 20.33 -10.21 27.50
N ALA A 563 19.44 -9.45 26.88
CA ALA A 563 18.96 -9.76 25.54
C ALA A 563 20.04 -9.39 24.53
N VAL A 564 20.32 -10.30 23.60
CA VAL A 564 21.39 -10.16 22.61
C VAL A 564 20.90 -10.62 21.24
N GLN A 565 21.62 -10.27 20.18
CA GLN A 565 21.46 -10.98 18.91
C GLN A 565 22.45 -12.15 18.79
N TYR A 566 22.05 -13.20 18.10
CA TYR A 566 22.89 -14.36 17.84
C TYR A 566 22.52 -15.05 16.52
N SER A 567 23.48 -15.72 15.89
CA SER A 567 23.23 -16.61 14.76
C SER A 567 22.27 -17.72 15.17
N ASP A 568 21.13 -17.82 14.50
CA ASP A 568 20.13 -18.82 14.86
C ASP A 568 20.70 -20.25 14.80
N ASN A 569 20.69 -20.92 15.95
CA ASN A 569 21.18 -22.27 16.16
C ASN A 569 20.05 -23.22 16.59
N GLY A 570 18.80 -22.75 16.58
CA GLY A 570 17.61 -23.53 16.95
C GLY A 570 17.38 -23.70 18.46
N THR A 571 18.09 -23.01 19.34
CA THR A 571 17.84 -23.07 20.79
C THR A 571 16.60 -22.28 21.20
N LEU A 572 15.92 -22.73 22.26
CA LEU A 572 14.64 -22.16 22.70
C LEU A 572 14.75 -20.73 23.23
N ASP A 573 15.93 -20.27 23.60
CA ASP A 573 16.12 -18.88 24.03
C ASP A 573 16.02 -17.88 22.87
N HIS A 574 16.06 -18.35 21.62
CA HIS A 574 15.79 -17.54 20.43
C HIS A 574 14.30 -17.48 20.05
N GLU A 575 13.45 -18.26 20.71
CA GLU A 575 12.01 -18.28 20.47
C GLU A 575 11.27 -17.41 21.50
N TRP A 576 10.30 -16.64 21.00
CA TRP A 576 9.51 -15.72 21.80
C TRP A 576 8.02 -16.00 21.60
N GLN A 577 7.28 -16.15 22.70
CA GLN A 577 5.82 -16.10 22.72
C GLN A 577 5.38 -14.65 22.86
N LEU A 578 4.44 -14.21 22.03
CA LEU A 578 3.88 -12.86 22.11
C LEU A 578 2.53 -12.92 22.80
N VAL A 579 2.41 -12.19 23.90
CA VAL A 579 1.19 -12.11 24.72
C VAL A 579 0.63 -10.70 24.62
N THR A 580 -0.62 -10.57 24.17
CA THR A 580 -1.30 -9.28 24.05
C THR A 580 -1.72 -8.78 25.45
N SER A 581 -1.35 -7.54 25.76
CA SER A 581 -1.79 -6.79 26.95
C SER A 581 -3.16 -6.15 26.70
N ALA A 582 -3.90 -5.83 27.77
CA ALA A 582 -5.27 -5.28 27.69
C ALA A 582 -5.39 -3.95 26.91
N ASN A 583 -4.29 -3.22 26.75
CA ASN A 583 -4.20 -1.96 26.00
C ASN A 583 -3.75 -2.14 24.54
N GLY A 584 -3.66 -3.38 24.04
CA GLY A 584 -3.26 -3.69 22.67
C GLY A 584 -1.74 -3.79 22.44
N SER A 585 -0.90 -3.51 23.44
CA SER A 585 0.56 -3.74 23.37
C SER A 585 0.92 -5.23 23.55
N TYR A 586 2.18 -5.59 23.34
CA TYR A 586 2.68 -6.96 23.44
C TYR A 586 3.73 -7.12 24.53
N LYS A 587 3.73 -8.27 25.19
CA LYS A 587 4.87 -8.79 25.95
C LYS A 587 5.56 -9.87 25.14
N PHE A 588 6.88 -9.78 25.05
CA PHE A 588 7.73 -10.81 24.45
C PHE A 588 8.23 -11.72 25.55
N VAL A 589 7.65 -12.93 25.64
CA VAL A 589 7.98 -13.95 26.63
C VAL A 589 8.97 -14.92 26.03
N ASN A 590 10.17 -15.02 26.61
CA ASN A 590 11.18 -15.97 26.15
C ASN A 590 10.70 -17.40 26.41
N VAL A 591 10.73 -18.26 25.39
CA VAL A 591 10.17 -19.62 25.47
C VAL A 591 10.99 -20.52 26.39
N TYR A 592 12.31 -20.28 26.52
CA TYR A 592 13.16 -21.08 27.40
C TYR A 592 12.95 -20.77 28.88
N THR A 593 12.68 -19.50 29.24
CA THR A 593 12.68 -19.05 30.64
C THR A 593 11.32 -18.58 31.17
N SER A 594 10.34 -18.40 30.30
CA SER A 594 9.04 -17.75 30.57
C SER A 594 9.15 -16.31 31.11
N LYS A 595 10.31 -15.67 30.97
CA LYS A 595 10.53 -14.27 31.37
C LYS A 595 10.26 -13.30 30.22
N VAL A 596 9.97 -12.05 30.53
CA VAL A 596 9.62 -11.02 29.55
C VAL A 596 10.81 -10.15 29.19
N LEU A 597 10.84 -9.68 27.94
CA LEU A 597 11.77 -8.64 27.48
C LEU A 597 11.41 -7.28 28.10
N GLY A 598 12.35 -6.67 28.81
CA GLY A 598 12.18 -5.38 29.48
C GLY A 598 13.39 -4.47 29.32
N ILE A 599 13.25 -3.23 29.78
CA ILE A 599 14.34 -2.23 29.77
C ILE A 599 14.86 -2.03 31.19
N SER A 600 16.16 -2.16 31.35
CA SER A 600 16.83 -2.05 32.64
C SER A 600 16.43 -0.78 33.40
N GLY A 601 15.88 -0.99 34.61
CA GLY A 601 15.48 0.08 35.52
C GLY A 601 14.37 1.00 34.99
N MET A 602 13.55 0.55 34.03
CA MET A 602 12.58 1.41 33.33
C MET A 602 13.21 2.67 32.74
N SER A 603 14.50 2.60 32.36
CA SER A 603 15.22 3.77 31.89
C SER A 603 14.55 4.37 30.65
N LYS A 604 14.65 5.69 30.49
CA LYS A 604 14.30 6.40 29.26
C LYS A 604 15.52 6.87 28.48
N ALA A 605 16.73 6.49 28.89
CA ALA A 605 17.96 6.89 28.21
C ALA A 605 18.21 6.04 26.95
N ASP A 606 18.85 6.64 25.95
CA ASP A 606 19.44 5.91 24.83
C ASP A 606 20.54 4.97 25.32
N GLY A 607 20.60 3.77 24.74
CA GLY A 607 21.59 2.76 25.08
C GLY A 607 21.29 2.00 26.37
N ALA A 608 20.12 2.19 26.99
CA ALA A 608 19.71 1.37 28.13
C ALA A 608 19.52 -0.08 27.69
N ASP A 609 20.08 -1.00 28.49
CA ASP A 609 20.10 -2.43 28.19
C ASP A 609 18.68 -3.02 28.14
N ALA A 610 18.41 -3.79 27.07
CA ALA A 610 17.29 -4.73 27.05
C ALA A 610 17.71 -6.04 27.73
N LEU A 611 16.85 -6.54 28.61
CA LEU A 611 17.11 -7.71 29.45
C LEU A 611 15.86 -8.58 29.56
N GLN A 612 16.02 -9.80 30.05
CA GLN A 612 14.87 -10.59 30.50
C GLN A 612 14.62 -10.35 32.00
N TRP A 613 13.35 -10.35 32.40
CA TRP A 613 12.95 -10.23 33.79
C TRP A 613 11.62 -10.98 34.03
N ASN A 614 11.36 -11.36 35.28
CA ASN A 614 10.02 -11.80 35.67
C ASN A 614 8.99 -10.70 35.42
N ASP A 615 7.79 -11.04 34.93
CA ASP A 615 6.80 -10.00 34.60
C ASP A 615 6.27 -9.29 35.85
N THR A 616 6.71 -8.04 36.05
CA THR A 616 6.31 -7.16 37.16
C THR A 616 5.09 -6.30 36.83
N GLY A 617 4.51 -6.43 35.63
CA GLY A 617 3.40 -5.61 35.17
C GLY A 617 3.77 -4.15 34.85
N THR A 618 5.06 -3.81 34.89
CA THR A 618 5.55 -2.45 34.60
C THR A 618 5.53 -2.16 33.10
N ALA A 619 5.45 -0.87 32.75
CA ALA A 619 5.27 -0.43 31.38
C ALA A 619 6.47 -0.73 30.46
N ASP A 620 7.66 -0.91 31.03
CA ASP A 620 8.89 -1.22 30.28
C ASP A 620 8.91 -2.66 29.72
N HIS A 621 8.03 -3.54 30.20
CA HIS A 621 7.84 -4.89 29.65
C HIS A 621 6.86 -4.94 28.46
N ASN A 622 6.17 -3.83 28.18
CA ASN A 622 5.19 -3.73 27.11
C ASN A 622 5.81 -3.06 25.88
N TRP A 623 5.51 -3.61 24.72
CA TRP A 623 6.07 -3.19 23.44
C TRP A 623 4.95 -3.00 22.42
N ASN A 624 4.91 -1.84 21.77
CA ASN A 624 4.03 -1.58 20.64
C ASN A 624 4.76 -2.01 19.35
N LEU A 625 4.06 -2.75 18.49
CA LEU A 625 4.59 -3.14 17.20
C LEU A 625 4.15 -2.12 16.15
N VAL A 626 5.12 -1.45 15.53
CA VAL A 626 4.91 -0.53 14.42
C VAL A 626 5.32 -1.25 13.14
N PHE A 627 4.37 -1.50 12.24
CA PHE A 627 4.63 -2.12 10.94
C PHE A 627 5.54 -1.22 10.10
N VAL A 628 6.48 -1.84 9.38
CA VAL A 628 7.41 -1.14 8.47
C VAL A 628 7.13 -1.52 7.02
N ARG A 629 7.23 -2.82 6.68
CA ARG A 629 7.02 -3.35 5.32
C ARG A 629 6.92 -4.87 5.30
#